data_AF-A0A0L0T9W0-F1
#
_entry.id   AF-A0A0L0T9W0-F1
#
_cell.length_a   1.000
_cell.length_b   1.000
_cell.length_c   1.000
_cell.angle_alpha   90.00
_cell.angle_beta   90.00
_cell.angle_gamma   90.00
#
_symmetry.space_group_name_H-M   'P 1'
#
loop_
_entity.id
_entity.type
_entity.pdbx_description
1 polymer ?
#
loop_
_entity_poly.entity_id
_entity_poly.type
_entity_poly.pdbx_seq_one_letter_code
_entity_poly.pdbx_strand_id
1 'polypeptide(L)'
;MLDELEKIADATPPEENPKTRFGNPSFRFFYDRVQKALPTLLEPVVRPREAIVEVAKYLEKSFGDRKRIDYGTGHEANFMAFLYVRCRPFRGSRFAGAVITHHFRGK
;
A
#
# COMPACT_ATOMS: atom_id res chain seq x y z
N MET A 1 3.92 -12.86 -3.80
CA MET A 1 3.59 -11.60 -3.08
C MET A 1 2.30 -11.01 -3.64
N LEU A 2 2.25 -10.67 -4.93
CA LEU A 2 1.01 -10.18 -5.57
C LEU A 2 -0.09 -11.25 -5.54
N ASP A 3 0.26 -12.52 -5.78
CA ASP A 3 -0.69 -13.64 -5.68
C ASP A 3 -1.33 -13.76 -4.29
N GLU A 4 -0.62 -13.40 -3.21
CA GLU A 4 -1.19 -13.40 -1.86
C GLU A 4 -2.12 -12.21 -1.63
N LEU A 5 -1.83 -11.06 -2.25
CA LEU A 5 -2.73 -9.91 -2.24
C LEU A 5 -4.01 -10.19 -3.03
N GLU A 6 -3.90 -10.92 -4.15
CA GLU A 6 -5.03 -11.41 -4.93
C GLU A 6 -5.90 -12.37 -4.11
N LYS A 7 -5.30 -13.35 -3.43
CA LYS A 7 -6.02 -14.23 -2.49
C LYS A 7 -6.75 -13.45 -1.38
N ILE A 8 -6.15 -12.38 -0.86
CA ILE A 8 -6.80 -11.51 0.14
C ILE A 8 -8.02 -10.80 -0.48
N ALA A 9 -7.91 -10.35 -1.73
CA ALA A 9 -9.01 -9.74 -2.46
C ALA A 9 -10.16 -10.74 -2.68
N ASP A 10 -9.84 -11.93 -3.17
CA ASP A 10 -10.81 -13.02 -3.41
C ASP A 10 -11.50 -13.44 -2.11
N ALA A 11 -10.76 -13.51 -1.01
CA ALA A 11 -11.29 -13.82 0.32
C ALA A 11 -12.12 -12.68 0.92
N THR A 12 -12.17 -11.51 0.28
CA THR A 12 -12.92 -10.34 0.74
C THR A 12 -13.84 -9.82 -0.36
N PRO A 13 -14.85 -10.62 -0.76
CA PRO A 13 -15.74 -10.25 -1.84
C PRO A 13 -16.54 -8.99 -1.50
N PRO A 14 -16.92 -8.19 -2.50
CA PRO A 14 -17.77 -7.03 -2.30
C PRO A 14 -19.18 -7.45 -1.84
N GLU A 15 -19.77 -6.69 -0.92
CA GLU A 15 -21.21 -6.80 -0.62
C GLU A 15 -22.05 -6.52 -1.88
N GLU A 16 -23.04 -7.38 -2.18
CA GLU A 16 -23.84 -7.30 -3.42
C GLU A 16 -24.82 -6.11 -3.45
N ASN A 17 -25.25 -5.60 -2.29
CA ASN A 17 -26.20 -4.49 -2.20
C ASN A 17 -25.76 -3.46 -1.15
N PRO A 18 -24.66 -2.74 -1.38
CA PRO A 18 -24.20 -1.73 -0.45
C PRO A 18 -25.23 -0.59 -0.45
N LYS A 19 -25.87 -0.32 0.69
CA LYS A 19 -26.83 0.80 0.87
C LYS A 19 -26.18 2.19 0.77
N THR A 20 -24.94 2.27 0.28
CA THR A 20 -24.09 3.47 0.27
C THR A 20 -23.74 3.85 -1.15
N ARG A 21 -23.76 5.16 -1.42
CA ARG A 21 -23.22 5.76 -2.65
C ARG A 21 -21.69 5.93 -2.62
N PHE A 22 -21.07 5.68 -1.47
CA PHE A 22 -19.65 5.93 -1.20
C PHE A 22 -18.90 4.60 -0.99
N GLY A 23 -18.62 3.90 -2.09
CA GLY A 23 -17.80 2.69 -2.12
C GLY A 23 -18.36 1.48 -1.36
N ASN A 24 -17.80 0.29 -1.59
CA ASN A 24 -18.23 -0.91 -0.89
C ASN A 24 -17.57 -1.00 0.52
N PRO A 25 -18.34 -1.13 1.62
CA PRO A 25 -17.76 -1.24 2.97
C PRO A 25 -16.79 -2.41 3.15
N SER A 26 -16.96 -3.49 2.36
CA SER A 26 -16.06 -4.65 2.33
C SER A 26 -14.61 -4.27 2.03
N PHE A 27 -14.38 -3.15 1.34
CA PHE A 27 -13.05 -2.59 1.11
C PHE A 27 -12.26 -2.36 2.40
N ARG A 28 -12.92 -1.99 3.50
CA ARG A 28 -12.23 -1.75 4.78
C ARG A 28 -11.62 -3.02 5.34
N PHE A 29 -12.33 -4.15 5.20
CA PHE A 29 -11.82 -5.46 5.61
C PHE A 29 -10.68 -5.91 4.72
N PHE A 30 -10.75 -5.65 3.42
CA PHE A 30 -9.67 -5.92 2.48
C PHE A 30 -8.43 -5.13 2.89
N TYR A 31 -8.58 -3.82 3.09
CA TYR A 31 -7.51 -2.92 3.51
C TYR A 31 -6.86 -3.38 4.82
N ASP A 32 -7.66 -3.74 5.82
CA ASP A 32 -7.15 -4.23 7.13
C ASP A 32 -6.39 -5.56 7.00
N ARG A 33 -6.84 -6.46 6.13
CA ARG A 33 -6.16 -7.74 5.86
C ARG A 33 -4.84 -7.54 5.13
N VAL A 34 -4.84 -6.68 4.11
CA VAL A 34 -3.61 -6.29 3.40
C VAL A 34 -2.61 -5.69 4.38
N GLN A 35 -3.02 -4.69 5.17
CA GLN A 35 -2.14 -4.02 6.12
C GLN A 35 -1.46 -4.99 7.09
N LYS A 36 -2.19 -5.99 7.57
CA LYS A 36 -1.66 -7.03 8.47
C LYS A 36 -0.69 -8.00 7.76
N ALA A 37 -0.92 -8.30 6.49
CA ALA A 37 -0.09 -9.22 5.71
C ALA A 37 1.22 -8.58 5.20
N LEU A 38 1.23 -7.25 5.01
CA LEU A 38 2.34 -6.53 4.38
C LEU A 38 3.73 -6.80 5.00
N PRO A 39 3.93 -6.79 6.34
CA PRO A 39 5.25 -7.03 6.91
C PRO A 39 5.84 -8.37 6.46
N THR A 40 5.07 -9.46 6.57
CA THR A 40 5.48 -10.81 6.18
C THR A 40 5.63 -10.94 4.67
N LEU A 41 4.72 -10.34 3.88
CA LEU A 41 4.79 -10.38 2.41
C LEU A 41 6.03 -9.67 1.84
N LEU A 42 6.55 -8.68 2.56
CA LEU A 42 7.70 -7.88 2.13
C LEU A 42 9.04 -8.45 2.61
N GLU A 43 9.06 -9.34 3.60
CA GLU A 43 10.27 -10.02 4.07
C GLU A 43 11.12 -10.67 2.98
N PRO A 44 10.59 -11.33 1.93
CA PRO A 44 11.42 -11.93 0.89
C PRO A 44 11.96 -10.92 -0.14
N VAL A 45 11.35 -9.73 -0.25
CA VAL A 45 11.61 -8.79 -1.36
C VAL A 45 12.16 -7.43 -0.94
N VAL A 46 12.26 -7.16 0.37
CA VAL A 46 12.82 -5.93 0.92
C VAL A 46 14.03 -6.24 1.80
N ARG A 47 15.14 -5.54 1.53
CA ARG A 47 16.35 -5.56 2.34
C ARG A 47 16.90 -4.13 2.50
N PRO A 48 17.43 -3.78 3.69
CA PRO A 48 17.50 -4.59 4.90
C PRO A 48 16.13 -4.68 5.61
N ARG A 49 15.97 -5.55 6.62
CA ARG A 49 14.64 -5.85 7.21
C ARG A 49 14.00 -4.62 7.87
N GLU A 50 14.82 -3.70 8.37
CA GLU A 50 14.40 -2.45 9.01
C GLU A 50 13.66 -1.53 8.04
N ALA A 51 13.93 -1.66 6.73
CA ALA A 51 13.25 -0.90 5.68
C ALA A 51 11.80 -1.37 5.44
N ILE A 52 11.43 -2.58 5.88
CA ILE A 52 10.08 -3.14 5.65
C ILE A 52 9.00 -2.20 6.20
N VAL A 53 9.22 -1.62 7.39
CA VAL A 53 8.24 -0.71 8.02
C VAL A 53 7.99 0.54 7.18
N GLU A 54 9.03 1.09 6.55
CA GLU A 54 8.90 2.26 5.67
C GLU A 54 8.29 1.87 4.31
N VAL A 55 8.80 0.80 3.69
CA VAL A 55 8.35 0.32 2.38
C VAL A 55 6.88 -0.14 2.41
N ALA A 56 6.46 -0.78 3.50
CA ALA A 56 5.08 -1.22 3.71
C ALA A 56 4.10 -0.04 3.67
N LYS A 57 4.48 1.15 4.16
CA LYS A 57 3.59 2.33 4.15
C LYS A 57 3.26 2.78 2.72
N TYR A 58 4.23 2.74 1.81
CA TYR A 58 3.99 3.09 0.41
C TYR A 58 3.06 2.08 -0.27
N LEU A 59 3.28 0.79 -0.06
CA LEU A 59 2.41 -0.25 -0.61
C LEU A 59 1.02 -0.25 0.04
N GLU A 60 0.91 0.03 1.33
CA GLU A 60 -0.38 0.18 2.02
C GLU A 60 -1.19 1.34 1.39
N LYS A 61 -0.54 2.50 1.22
CA LYS A 61 -1.18 3.70 0.66
C LYS A 61 -1.43 3.62 -0.83
N SER A 62 -0.91 2.62 -1.54
CA SER A 62 -1.23 2.43 -2.94
C SER A 62 -2.59 1.78 -3.21
N PHE A 63 -3.27 1.24 -2.20
CA PHE A 63 -4.57 0.59 -2.38
C PHE A 63 -5.78 1.53 -2.26
N GLY A 64 -5.58 2.78 -1.83
CA GLY A 64 -6.67 3.74 -1.61
C GLY A 64 -6.69 4.32 -0.20
N ASP A 65 -7.76 5.02 0.14
CA ASP A 65 -8.02 5.47 1.52
C ASP A 65 -9.10 4.61 2.19
N ARG A 66 -8.75 3.98 3.32
CA ARG A 66 -9.67 3.12 4.09
C ARG A 66 -10.93 3.85 4.57
N LYS A 67 -10.84 5.13 4.94
CA LYS A 67 -11.97 5.88 5.51
C LYS A 67 -12.90 6.35 4.40
N ARG A 68 -12.33 6.96 3.36
CA ARG A 68 -13.07 7.54 2.23
C ARG A 68 -13.53 6.51 1.21
N ILE A 69 -12.90 5.33 1.17
CA ILE A 69 -13.14 4.28 0.16
C ILE A 69 -13.00 4.88 -1.24
N ASP A 70 -11.86 5.53 -1.48
CA ASP A 70 -11.53 6.17 -2.75
C ASP A 70 -10.17 5.72 -3.27
N TYR A 71 -9.99 5.95 -4.57
CA TYR A 71 -8.77 5.69 -5.31
C TYR A 71 -8.53 6.83 -6.31
N GLY A 72 -7.28 7.12 -6.60
CA GLY A 72 -6.88 8.24 -7.44
C GLY A 72 -5.36 8.31 -7.60
N THR A 73 -4.89 9.28 -8.36
CA THR A 73 -3.48 9.39 -8.81
C THR A 73 -2.46 9.46 -7.67
N GLY A 74 -2.84 9.95 -6.49
CA GLY A 74 -1.99 9.91 -5.30
C GLY A 74 -1.69 8.49 -4.80
N HIS A 75 -2.62 7.55 -4.97
CA HIS A 75 -2.42 6.15 -4.62
C HIS A 75 -1.54 5.44 -5.65
N GLU A 76 -1.73 5.75 -6.93
CA GLU A 76 -0.84 5.29 -8.01
C GLU A 76 0.59 5.78 -7.78
N ALA A 77 0.77 7.04 -7.39
CA ALA A 77 2.08 7.60 -7.05
C ALA A 77 2.74 6.86 -5.86
N ASN A 78 1.95 6.42 -4.87
CA ASN A 78 2.46 5.57 -3.78
C ASN A 78 2.93 4.20 -4.27
N PHE A 79 2.25 3.60 -5.26
CA PHE A 79 2.71 2.35 -5.87
C PHE A 79 4.04 2.54 -6.60
N MET A 80 4.17 3.63 -7.37
CA MET A 80 5.43 3.97 -8.05
C MET A 80 6.56 4.24 -7.05
N ALA A 81 6.26 4.92 -5.94
CA ALA A 81 7.21 5.14 -4.85
C ALA A 81 7.65 3.81 -4.21
N PHE A 82 6.73 2.88 -3.97
CA PHE A 82 7.05 1.53 -3.52
C PHE A 82 8.01 0.83 -4.48
N LEU A 83 7.72 0.82 -5.79
CA LEU A 83 8.59 0.21 -6.79
C LEU A 83 9.97 0.86 -6.83
N TYR A 84 10.03 2.20 -6.75
CA TYR A 84 11.27 2.95 -6.76
C TYR A 84 12.17 2.63 -5.56
N VAL A 85 11.60 2.65 -4.34
CA VAL A 85 12.35 2.38 -3.11
C VAL A 85 12.81 0.91 -3.06
N ARG A 86 11.96 -0.02 -3.52
CA ARG A 86 12.31 -1.45 -3.60
C ARG A 86 13.44 -1.73 -4.58
N CYS A 87 13.44 -1.09 -5.75
CA CYS A 87 14.42 -1.37 -6.80
C CYS A 87 15.79 -0.72 -6.54
N ARG A 88 15.91 0.21 -5.59
CA ARG A 88 17.20 0.84 -5.28
C ARG A 88 17.92 0.09 -4.16
N PRO A 89 19.23 -0.20 -4.31
CA PRO A 89 20.02 -0.72 -3.21
C PRO A 89 19.97 0.29 -2.05
N PHE A 90 19.55 -0.20 -0.88
CA PHE A 90 19.32 0.62 0.31
C PHE A 90 20.59 1.40 0.69
N ARG A 91 20.62 2.70 0.37
CA ARG A 91 21.67 3.64 0.79
C ARG A 91 21.20 4.46 2.00
N GLY A 92 20.99 3.77 3.12
CA GLY A 92 20.72 4.42 4.41
C GLY A 92 19.34 5.09 4.53
N SER A 93 18.80 5.01 5.74
CA SER A 93 17.41 5.30 6.15
C SER A 93 16.91 6.75 5.99
N ARG A 94 17.62 7.64 5.30
CA ARG A 94 17.28 9.08 5.25
C ARG A 94 16.87 9.61 3.88
N PHE A 95 17.12 8.88 2.79
CA PHE A 95 16.89 9.41 1.43
C PHE A 95 15.50 9.12 0.86
N ALA A 96 14.90 7.94 1.11
CA ALA A 96 13.63 7.56 0.50
C ALA A 96 12.46 8.44 0.98
N GLY A 97 12.27 8.54 2.30
CA GLY A 97 11.32 9.46 2.91
C GLY A 97 11.53 10.93 2.50
N ALA A 98 12.78 11.41 2.40
CA ALA A 98 13.07 12.79 2.04
C ALA A 98 12.72 13.11 0.58
N VAL A 99 13.10 12.25 -0.38
CA VAL A 99 12.84 12.51 -1.81
C VAL A 99 11.36 12.46 -2.12
N ILE A 100 10.63 11.47 -1.60
CA ILE A 100 9.20 11.33 -1.91
C ILE A 100 8.37 12.41 -1.21
N THR A 101 8.69 12.75 0.04
CA THR A 101 8.00 13.85 0.75
C THR A 101 8.32 15.20 0.11
N HIS A 102 9.52 15.40 -0.45
CA HIS A 102 9.92 16.68 -1.04
C HIS A 102 9.52 16.86 -2.52
N HIS A 103 9.31 15.77 -3.28
CA HIS A 103 8.89 15.84 -4.69
C HIS A 103 7.41 15.53 -4.93
N PHE A 104 6.75 14.72 -4.10
CA PHE A 104 5.38 14.27 -4.34
C PHE A 104 4.34 14.86 -3.37
N ARG A 105 4.74 15.51 -2.27
CA ARG A 105 3.81 16.41 -1.58
C ARG A 105 3.80 17.75 -2.28
N GLY A 106 2.79 17.95 -3.13
CA GLY A 106 2.38 19.29 -3.52
C GLY A 106 2.11 20.14 -2.28
N LYS A 107 2.43 21.43 -2.39
CA LYS A 107 2.09 22.47 -1.43
C LYS A 107 0.61 22.43 -1.05
#